data_AF-A0A426V439-F1
#
_entry.id   AF-A0A426V439-F1
#
_cell.length_a   1.000
_cell.length_b   1.000
_cell.length_c   1.000
_cell.angle_alpha   90.00
_cell.angle_beta   90.00
_cell.angle_gamma   90.00
#
_symmetry.space_group_name_H-M   'P 1'
#
loop_
_entity.id
_entity.type
_entity.pdbx_description
1 polymer ?
#
loop_
_entity_poly.entity_id
_entity_poly.type
_entity_poly.pdbx_seq_one_letter_code
_entity_poly.pdbx_strand_id
1 'polypeptide(L)'
;MKNALPRLRSALRGTALASAATAVAVLAVQSPVLADEQYLGICDDAGVSCQTGVQVASPQGECEMAPSQYASTYVCVAYDGDFVYVKDNDADGRAAMAYVWSEEGATDSRLCRNNLGSGTWARCDFDWVESGRHSVEGGYKTSTVLNTTPLWSWSGK
;
A
#
# COMPACT_ATOMS: atom_id res chain seq x y z
N MET A 1 45.63 60.91 -41.83
CA MET A 1 44.25 60.37 -41.93
C MET A 1 44.32 58.85 -42.07
N LYS A 2 43.60 58.14 -41.19
CA LYS A 2 43.14 56.74 -41.26
C LYS A 2 44.16 55.59 -41.03
N ASN A 3 44.15 55.17 -39.77
CA ASN A 3 44.59 53.92 -39.15
C ASN A 3 44.08 52.64 -39.83
N ALA A 4 44.83 51.53 -39.71
CA ALA A 4 44.31 50.21 -39.29
C ALA A 4 45.45 49.20 -39.04
N LEU A 5 45.56 48.69 -37.82
CA LEU A 5 46.39 47.54 -37.40
C LEU A 5 45.48 46.30 -37.26
N PRO A 6 45.87 45.10 -37.73
CA PRO A 6 45.21 43.86 -37.34
C PRO A 6 45.95 43.10 -36.22
N ARG A 7 45.31 43.18 -35.04
CA ARG A 7 45.07 42.15 -34.00
C ARG A 7 46.01 40.93 -33.90
N LEU A 8 46.79 40.90 -32.81
CA LEU A 8 47.21 39.68 -32.13
C LEU A 8 45.99 38.93 -31.56
N ARG A 9 45.94 37.60 -31.74
CA ARG A 9 45.05 36.71 -30.98
C ARG A 9 45.90 35.87 -30.02
N SER A 10 45.93 36.29 -28.76
CA SER A 10 46.41 35.46 -27.64
C SER A 10 45.41 34.35 -27.35
N ALA A 11 45.90 33.11 -27.35
CA ALA A 11 45.17 31.96 -26.83
C ALA A 11 45.39 31.87 -25.31
N LEU A 12 44.37 32.22 -24.52
CA LEU A 12 44.34 31.88 -23.09
C LEU A 12 43.84 30.44 -22.93
N ARG A 13 44.71 29.56 -22.44
CA ARG A 13 44.34 28.26 -21.87
C ARG A 13 43.78 28.50 -20.47
N GLY A 14 42.47 28.41 -20.31
CA GLY A 14 41.81 28.36 -19.00
C GLY A 14 41.75 26.93 -18.50
N THR A 15 42.52 26.61 -17.46
CA THR A 15 42.36 25.40 -16.65
C THR A 15 41.19 25.60 -15.68
N ALA A 16 40.07 24.91 -15.93
CA ALA A 16 38.96 24.85 -14.99
C ALA A 16 39.22 23.74 -13.96
N LEU A 17 39.44 24.12 -12.70
CA LEU A 17 39.41 23.22 -11.55
C LEU A 17 37.95 22.86 -11.27
N ALA A 18 37.58 21.60 -11.50
CA ALA A 18 36.28 21.07 -11.14
C ALA A 18 36.29 20.66 -9.66
N SER A 19 35.65 21.47 -8.82
CA SER A 19 35.39 21.14 -7.42
C SER A 19 34.25 20.10 -7.36
N ALA A 20 34.57 18.85 -7.04
CA ALA A 20 33.58 17.81 -6.81
C ALA A 20 32.89 18.04 -5.45
N ALA A 21 31.64 18.49 -5.47
CA ALA A 21 30.79 18.54 -4.29
C ALA A 21 30.22 17.13 -4.04
N THR A 22 30.77 16.41 -3.06
CA THR A 22 30.20 15.17 -2.54
C THR A 22 28.91 15.48 -1.77
N ALA A 23 27.76 15.31 -2.43
CA ALA A 23 26.46 15.32 -1.77
C ALA A 23 26.34 14.04 -0.92
N VAL A 24 26.36 14.20 0.40
CA VAL A 24 26.01 13.12 1.33
C VAL A 24 24.50 12.97 1.30
N ALA A 25 24.01 11.98 0.57
CA ALA A 25 22.60 11.60 0.61
C ALA A 25 22.31 10.97 1.98
N VAL A 26 21.72 11.75 2.88
CA VAL A 26 21.14 11.24 4.12
C VAL A 26 19.86 10.49 3.71
N LEU A 27 19.99 9.18 3.48
CA LEU A 27 18.83 8.29 3.44
C LEU A 27 18.25 8.28 4.85
N ALA A 28 17.21 9.08 5.07
CA ALA A 28 16.34 8.88 6.21
C ALA A 28 15.74 7.47 6.03
N VAL A 29 16.34 6.49 6.69
CA VAL A 29 15.70 5.21 6.98
C VAL A 29 14.48 5.61 7.80
N GLN A 30 13.35 5.77 7.13
CA GLN A 30 12.07 5.78 7.81
C GLN A 30 12.00 4.38 8.42
N SER A 31 12.30 4.28 9.72
CA SER A 31 11.99 3.10 10.49
C SER A 31 10.57 2.74 10.12
N PRO A 32 10.27 1.47 9.75
CA PRO A 32 8.89 1.07 9.60
C PRO A 32 8.23 1.50 10.90
N VAL A 33 7.34 2.50 10.82
CA VAL A 33 6.47 2.83 11.94
C VAL A 33 5.81 1.50 12.19
N LEU A 34 6.18 0.86 13.31
CA LEU A 34 5.82 -0.51 13.63
C LEU A 34 4.31 -0.49 13.79
N ALA A 35 3.61 -0.65 12.66
CA ALA A 35 2.22 -0.95 12.60
C ALA A 35 2.10 -2.29 13.34
N ASP A 36 1.75 -2.16 14.61
CA ASP A 36 1.54 -3.20 15.62
C ASP A 36 1.63 -4.63 15.06
N GLU A 37 2.72 -5.32 15.40
CA GLU A 37 3.05 -6.64 14.85
C GLU A 37 1.93 -7.65 15.09
N GLN A 38 1.21 -7.50 16.20
CA GLN A 38 0.13 -8.39 16.60
C GLN A 38 -1.13 -8.14 15.76
N TYR A 39 -1.87 -9.20 15.46
CA TYR A 39 -3.20 -9.06 14.91
C TYR A 39 -4.22 -8.81 16.04
N LEU A 40 -5.46 -8.49 15.68
CA LEU A 40 -6.58 -8.39 16.60
C LEU A 40 -6.90 -9.78 17.20
N GLY A 41 -7.36 -9.84 18.45
CA GLY A 41 -7.68 -11.10 19.14
C GLY A 41 -8.79 -11.94 18.47
N ILE A 42 -9.60 -11.35 17.60
CA ILE A 42 -10.60 -12.07 16.77
C ILE A 42 -9.94 -13.10 15.84
N CYS A 43 -8.65 -12.98 15.56
CA CYS A 43 -7.93 -13.93 14.70
C CYS A 43 -7.67 -15.30 15.33
N ASP A 44 -7.93 -15.44 16.63
CA ASP A 44 -7.84 -16.72 17.32
C ASP A 44 -9.15 -17.53 17.22
N ASP A 45 -10.23 -16.93 16.68
CA ASP A 45 -11.53 -17.58 16.53
C ASP A 45 -11.55 -18.55 15.33
N ALA A 46 -12.16 -19.73 15.50
CA ALA A 46 -12.14 -20.81 14.50
C ALA A 46 -12.80 -20.46 13.15
N GLY A 47 -13.65 -19.44 13.11
CA GLY A 47 -14.31 -18.96 11.88
C GLY A 47 -13.54 -17.86 11.15
N VAL A 48 -12.39 -17.45 11.67
CA VAL A 48 -11.67 -16.24 11.23
C VAL A 48 -10.31 -16.62 10.64
N SER A 49 -10.00 -16.08 9.46
CA SER A 49 -8.69 -16.20 8.81
C SER A 49 -8.04 -14.83 8.69
N CYS A 50 -6.90 -14.65 9.35
CA CYS A 50 -6.16 -13.40 9.34
C CYS A 50 -4.82 -13.57 8.65
N GLN A 51 -4.52 -12.67 7.70
CA GLN A 51 -3.27 -12.69 6.96
C GLN A 51 -2.62 -11.30 6.91
N THR A 52 -1.30 -11.27 7.06
CA THR A 52 -0.51 -10.09 6.67
C THR A 52 -0.12 -10.25 5.23
N GLY A 53 -0.55 -9.33 4.38
CA GLY A 53 -0.37 -9.45 2.94
C GLY A 53 1.09 -9.33 2.51
N VAL A 54 1.41 -9.99 1.41
CA VAL A 54 2.72 -9.88 0.75
C VAL A 54 2.72 -8.68 -0.20
N GLN A 55 3.86 -7.98 -0.32
CA GLN A 55 3.96 -6.85 -1.22
C GLN A 55 3.79 -7.27 -2.68
N VAL A 56 2.99 -6.51 -3.43
CA VAL A 56 2.81 -6.70 -4.88
C VAL A 56 2.88 -5.35 -5.62
N ALA A 57 3.13 -5.40 -6.93
CA ALA A 57 3.26 -4.18 -7.74
C ALA A 57 1.90 -3.51 -8.03
N SER A 58 0.86 -4.31 -8.26
CA SER A 58 -0.47 -3.84 -8.64
C SER A 58 -1.56 -4.83 -8.20
N PRO A 59 -2.78 -4.35 -7.95
CA PRO A 59 -3.90 -5.22 -7.63
C PRO A 59 -4.50 -5.83 -8.91
N GLN A 60 -5.44 -6.76 -8.72
CA GLN A 60 -6.32 -7.27 -9.74
C GLN A 60 -7.76 -7.27 -9.22
N GLY A 61 -8.72 -7.42 -10.13
CA GLY A 61 -10.13 -7.59 -9.78
C GLY A 61 -10.90 -6.27 -9.60
N GLU A 62 -12.02 -6.36 -8.88
CA GLU A 62 -12.91 -5.24 -8.61
C GLU A 62 -12.41 -4.46 -7.40
N CYS A 63 -12.36 -3.13 -7.52
CA CYS A 63 -11.74 -2.26 -6.53
C CYS A 63 -12.68 -1.15 -6.06
N GLU A 64 -12.66 -0.87 -4.77
CA GLU A 64 -13.28 0.32 -4.19
C GLU A 64 -12.39 0.93 -3.10
N MET A 65 -12.59 2.21 -2.82
CA MET A 65 -11.86 2.93 -1.77
C MET A 65 -12.82 3.29 -0.64
N ALA A 66 -12.41 3.02 0.59
CA ALA A 66 -13.07 3.58 1.76
C ALA A 66 -12.98 5.12 1.76
N PRO A 67 -13.97 5.84 2.32
CA PRO A 67 -13.89 7.29 2.45
C PRO A 67 -12.80 7.66 3.47
N SER A 68 -12.36 8.93 3.45
CA SER A 68 -11.17 9.38 4.20
C SER A 68 -11.25 9.19 5.71
N GLN A 69 -12.45 9.17 6.31
CA GLN A 69 -12.58 8.83 7.74
C GLN A 69 -12.13 7.40 8.09
N TYR A 70 -12.02 6.52 7.10
CA TYR A 70 -11.52 5.14 7.18
C TYR A 70 -10.17 4.99 6.45
N ALA A 71 -9.32 6.02 6.54
CA ALA A 71 -7.94 6.03 6.04
C ALA A 71 -7.79 5.82 4.52
N SER A 72 -8.82 6.15 3.74
CA SER A 72 -8.81 6.03 2.27
C SER A 72 -8.26 4.70 1.74
N THR A 73 -8.51 3.61 2.49
CA THR A 73 -7.99 2.29 2.18
C THR A 73 -8.64 1.77 0.91
N TYR A 74 -7.82 1.41 -0.07
CA TYR A 74 -8.28 0.70 -1.25
C TYR A 74 -8.30 -0.79 -0.99
N VAL A 75 -9.40 -1.43 -1.38
CA VAL A 75 -9.54 -2.87 -1.39
C VAL A 75 -9.87 -3.31 -2.80
N CYS A 76 -9.17 -4.33 -3.30
CA CYS A 76 -9.58 -5.03 -4.52
C CYS A 76 -9.76 -6.52 -4.25
N VAL A 77 -10.76 -7.12 -4.88
CA VAL A 77 -11.00 -8.56 -4.85
C VAL A 77 -10.89 -9.13 -6.25
N ALA A 78 -9.91 -10.02 -6.44
CA ALA A 78 -9.87 -10.89 -7.61
C ALA A 78 -10.58 -12.19 -7.23
N TYR A 79 -11.82 -12.34 -7.71
CA TYR A 79 -12.66 -13.50 -7.44
C TYR A 79 -12.00 -14.78 -7.98
N ASP A 80 -11.43 -14.73 -9.18
CA ASP A 80 -10.64 -15.84 -9.72
C ASP A 80 -9.34 -16.01 -8.90
N GLY A 81 -9.33 -16.98 -7.99
CA GLY A 81 -8.18 -17.32 -7.14
C GLY A 81 -8.17 -16.64 -5.76
N ASP A 82 -9.30 -16.09 -5.32
CA ASP A 82 -9.55 -15.66 -3.95
C ASP A 82 -8.54 -14.66 -3.35
N PHE A 83 -8.04 -13.75 -4.20
CA PHE A 83 -7.07 -12.76 -3.76
C PHE A 83 -7.74 -11.47 -3.30
N VAL A 84 -7.29 -11.00 -2.14
CA VAL A 84 -7.64 -9.69 -1.59
C VAL A 84 -6.41 -8.80 -1.59
N TYR A 85 -6.53 -7.64 -2.22
CA TYR A 85 -5.49 -6.64 -2.29
C TYR A 85 -5.87 -5.45 -1.43
N VAL A 86 -4.93 -4.96 -0.64
CA VAL A 86 -5.15 -3.82 0.26
C VAL A 86 -4.04 -2.80 0.04
N LYS A 87 -4.42 -1.54 -0.17
CA LYS A 87 -3.48 -0.43 -0.22
C LYS A 87 -3.87 0.61 0.81
N ASP A 88 -2.91 0.92 1.66
CA ASP A 88 -2.93 2.12 2.47
C ASP A 88 -2.68 3.34 1.58
N ASN A 89 -3.60 4.29 1.57
CA ASN A 89 -3.46 5.52 0.78
C ASN A 89 -3.17 6.75 1.66
N ASP A 90 -3.18 6.61 2.98
CA ASP A 90 -3.00 7.69 3.94
C ASP A 90 -1.69 7.50 4.70
N ALA A 91 -0.85 8.53 4.76
CA ALA A 91 0.43 8.48 5.47
C ALA A 91 0.25 8.71 6.99
N ASP A 92 -0.56 7.89 7.65
CA ASP A 92 -0.97 8.06 9.05
C ASP A 92 -0.31 7.06 10.03
N GLY A 93 0.46 6.10 9.50
CA GLY A 93 1.18 5.08 10.28
C GLY A 93 0.31 3.93 10.79
N ARG A 94 -0.96 3.85 10.38
CA ARG A 94 -1.86 2.73 10.69
C ARG A 94 -1.72 1.64 9.63
N ALA A 95 -2.11 0.42 9.98
CA ALA A 95 -2.20 -0.64 8.98
C ALA A 95 -3.56 -0.54 8.29
N ALA A 96 -3.55 -0.50 6.96
CA ALA A 96 -4.76 -0.62 6.17
C ALA A 96 -5.29 -2.06 6.23
N MET A 97 -6.60 -2.20 6.23
CA MET A 97 -7.31 -3.45 6.46
C MET A 97 -8.39 -3.63 5.40
N ALA A 98 -8.48 -4.85 4.87
CA ALA A 98 -9.71 -5.35 4.27
C ALA A 98 -10.32 -6.41 5.18
N TYR A 99 -11.65 -6.40 5.25
CA TYR A 99 -12.44 -7.45 5.87
C TYR A 99 -13.39 -8.01 4.83
N VAL A 100 -13.34 -9.32 4.63
CA VAL A 100 -14.25 -10.05 3.74
C VAL A 100 -15.07 -11.01 4.58
N TRP A 101 -16.39 -10.89 4.49
CA TRP A 101 -17.33 -11.80 5.13
C TRP A 101 -18.01 -12.69 4.08
N SER A 102 -18.26 -13.95 4.44
CA SER A 102 -18.98 -14.95 3.65
C SER A 102 -20.14 -15.52 4.47
N GLU A 103 -21.32 -15.65 3.85
CA GLU A 103 -22.50 -16.23 4.49
C GLU A 103 -22.36 -17.73 4.77
N GLU A 104 -21.62 -18.43 3.93
CA GLU A 104 -21.42 -19.88 4.02
C GLU A 104 -19.95 -20.23 4.23
N GLY A 105 -19.70 -21.50 4.59
CA GLY A 105 -18.36 -22.04 4.81
C GLY A 105 -17.96 -22.11 6.30
N ALA A 106 -16.87 -22.82 6.58
CA ALA A 106 -16.34 -22.93 7.95
C ALA A 106 -15.60 -21.66 8.39
N THR A 107 -15.02 -20.93 7.44
CA THR A 107 -14.41 -19.61 7.64
C THR A 107 -15.34 -18.57 7.04
N ASP A 108 -16.00 -17.79 7.88
CA ASP A 108 -16.94 -16.75 7.49
C ASP A 108 -16.26 -15.37 7.43
N SER A 109 -15.09 -15.22 8.03
CA SER A 109 -14.45 -13.93 8.25
C SER A 109 -12.98 -13.97 7.82
N ARG A 110 -12.59 -13.06 6.92
CA ARG A 110 -11.22 -12.96 6.38
C ARG A 110 -10.69 -11.56 6.54
N LEU A 111 -9.54 -11.42 7.16
CA LEU A 111 -8.90 -10.13 7.41
C LEU A 111 -7.58 -10.08 6.67
N CYS A 112 -7.42 -9.12 5.77
CA CYS A 112 -6.16 -8.84 5.10
C CYS A 112 -5.54 -7.54 5.62
N ARG A 113 -4.34 -7.63 6.19
CA ARG A 113 -3.58 -6.50 6.73
C ARG A 113 -2.50 -6.06 5.76
N ASN A 114 -2.43 -4.76 5.51
CA ASN A 114 -1.30 -4.09 4.88
C ASN A 114 -0.58 -3.21 5.90
N ASN A 115 0.64 -3.61 6.29
CA ASN A 115 1.53 -2.88 7.19
C ASN A 115 2.81 -2.39 6.48
N LEU A 116 2.80 -2.32 5.15
CA LEU A 116 3.95 -1.96 4.31
C LEU A 116 4.09 -0.43 4.12
N GLY A 117 3.17 0.34 4.69
CA GLY A 117 3.11 1.78 4.60
C GLY A 117 2.34 2.31 3.39
N SER A 118 2.00 3.59 3.46
CA SER A 118 1.22 4.30 2.46
C SER A 118 1.81 4.19 1.05
N GLY A 119 0.94 4.00 0.07
CA GLY A 119 1.30 3.89 -1.34
C GLY A 119 1.62 2.46 -1.80
N THR A 120 1.76 1.50 -0.89
CA THR A 120 2.15 0.12 -1.20
C THR A 120 0.95 -0.82 -1.23
N TRP A 121 0.91 -1.74 -2.20
CA TRP A 121 -0.08 -2.82 -2.23
C TRP A 121 0.41 -4.05 -1.48
N ALA A 122 -0.47 -4.61 -0.65
CA ALA A 122 -0.31 -5.94 -0.07
C ALA A 122 -1.39 -6.87 -0.65
N ARG A 123 -1.08 -8.15 -0.79
CA ARG A 123 -2.01 -9.20 -1.24
C ARG A 123 -2.11 -10.30 -0.19
N CYS A 124 -3.33 -10.68 0.17
CA CYS A 124 -3.64 -11.90 0.90
C CYS A 124 -4.27 -12.93 -0.04
N ASP A 125 -4.11 -14.19 0.33
CA ASP A 125 -4.51 -15.36 -0.44
C ASP A 125 -5.46 -16.19 0.42
N PHE A 126 -6.75 -16.05 0.16
CA PHE A 126 -7.77 -16.75 0.91
C PHE A 126 -8.33 -17.93 0.13
N ASP A 127 -9.20 -18.67 0.80
CA ASP A 127 -10.03 -19.70 0.18
C ASP A 127 -11.43 -19.45 0.75
N TRP A 128 -12.37 -19.05 -0.10
CA TRP A 128 -13.77 -18.92 0.29
C TRP A 128 -14.67 -19.83 -0.52
N VAL A 129 -15.77 -20.22 0.11
CA VAL A 129 -16.83 -20.90 -0.62
C VAL A 129 -17.53 -19.89 -1.52
N GLU A 130 -17.79 -20.26 -2.76
CA GLU A 130 -18.43 -19.37 -3.75
C GLU A 130 -19.95 -19.25 -3.55
N SER A 131 -20.55 -20.15 -2.78
CA SER A 131 -21.97 -20.09 -2.45
C SER A 131 -22.27 -19.03 -1.39
N GLY A 132 -23.51 -18.57 -1.40
CA GLY A 132 -23.99 -17.52 -0.49
C GLY A 132 -23.61 -16.11 -0.93
N ARG A 133 -23.89 -15.16 -0.05
CA ARG A 133 -23.49 -13.76 -0.20
C ARG A 133 -22.16 -13.49 0.47
N HIS A 134 -21.39 -12.60 -0.13
CA HIS A 134 -20.15 -12.07 0.42
C HIS A 134 -20.20 -10.55 0.52
N SER A 135 -19.40 -9.97 1.41
CA SER A 135 -19.25 -8.53 1.53
C SER A 135 -17.82 -8.14 1.83
N VAL A 136 -17.38 -7.01 1.26
CA VAL A 136 -16.09 -6.40 1.53
C VAL A 136 -16.28 -5.11 2.31
N GLU A 137 -15.43 -4.95 3.32
CA GLU A 137 -15.20 -3.70 4.02
C GLU A 137 -13.73 -3.28 3.91
N GLY A 138 -13.50 -1.98 3.93
CA GLY A 138 -12.17 -1.37 3.93
C GLY A 138 -11.99 -0.39 5.08
N GLY A 139 -10.78 -0.27 5.59
CA GLY A 139 -10.45 0.69 6.63
C GLY A 139 -9.08 0.45 7.25
N TYR A 140 -8.95 0.66 8.56
CA TYR A 140 -7.68 0.52 9.27
C TYR A 140 -7.86 -0.18 10.61
N LYS A 141 -6.76 -0.69 11.17
CA LYS A 141 -6.74 -1.13 12.57
C LYS A 141 -6.03 -0.13 13.48
N THR A 142 -6.47 -0.07 14.72
CA THR A 142 -5.66 0.39 15.85
C THR A 142 -5.17 -0.85 16.62
N SER A 143 -4.54 -0.67 17.78
CA SER A 143 -4.00 -1.79 18.57
C SER A 143 -5.07 -2.81 19.01
N THR A 144 -6.33 -2.38 19.17
CA THR A 144 -7.40 -3.26 19.70
C THR A 144 -8.69 -3.20 18.91
N VAL A 145 -8.80 -2.34 17.90
CA VAL A 145 -10.07 -2.11 17.19
C VAL A 145 -9.86 -2.14 15.68
N LEU A 146 -10.74 -2.85 14.99
CA LEU A 146 -10.91 -2.75 13.55
C LEU A 146 -11.90 -1.62 13.25
N ASN A 147 -11.49 -0.64 12.44
CA ASN A 147 -12.35 0.45 11.99
C ASN A 147 -12.50 0.34 10.48
N THR A 148 -13.56 -0.32 10.05
CA THR A 148 -13.90 -0.57 8.65
C THR A 148 -15.26 0.00 8.30
N THR A 149 -15.51 0.15 7.01
CA THR A 149 -16.83 0.47 6.46
C THR A 149 -17.14 -0.45 5.29
N PRO A 150 -18.43 -0.82 5.10
CA PRO A 150 -18.86 -1.52 3.90
C PRO A 150 -18.46 -0.76 2.65
N LEU A 151 -17.94 -1.51 1.67
CA LEU A 151 -17.66 -1.04 0.32
C LEU A 151 -18.73 -1.63 -0.62
N TRP A 152 -18.68 -2.93 -0.89
CA TRP A 152 -19.65 -3.62 -1.73
C TRP A 152 -19.96 -5.05 -1.25
N SER A 153 -20.85 -5.73 -1.97
CA SER A 153 -21.22 -7.13 -1.74
C SER A 153 -21.43 -7.84 -3.06
N TRP A 154 -21.22 -9.15 -3.09
CA TRP A 154 -21.42 -9.98 -4.28
C TRP A 154 -22.01 -11.35 -3.93
N SER A 155 -22.43 -12.07 -4.96
CA SER A 155 -22.84 -13.47 -4.90
C SER A 155 -22.64 -14.12 -6.26
N GLY A 156 -22.38 -15.44 -6.27
CA GLY A 156 -22.20 -16.21 -7.49
C GLY A 156 -21.01 -15.75 -8.34
N LYS A 157 -19.92 -15.36 -7.69
CA LYS A 157 -18.63 -15.13 -8.33
C LYS A 157 -17.73 -16.34 -8.17
#